data_AF-A0A0H2SCX8-F1
#
_entry.id   AF-A0A0H2SCX8-F1
#
_cell.length_a   1.000
_cell.length_b   1.000
_cell.length_c   1.000
_cell.angle_alpha   90.00
_cell.angle_beta   90.00
_cell.angle_gamma   90.00
#
_symmetry.space_group_name_H-M   'P 1'
#
loop_
_entity.id
_entity.type
_entity.pdbx_description
1 polymer ?
#
loop_
_entity_poly.entity_id
_entity_poly.type
_entity_poly.pdbx_seq_one_letter_code
_entity_poly.pdbx_strand_id
1 'polypeptide(L)'
;MSPPPAGFRVPLNLNSSFPPHEQALDPPCKDGEGNAVYFGSALFLTAVIPCKITPNENRPCSVPYGGKELKHRGRFDLLPFTQNMELVPTTNGRIPPGRMAVEGGYEGSERQYTLYHGVAKHEHGGTVVLVPGKVGKHLGTGGCIYTFENVEYFAENYDVLCWKESSLFVELRPATFQL
;
A
#
# COMPACT_ATOMS: atom_id res chain seq x y z
N MET A 1 -16.28 -8.24 14.23
CA MET A 1 -16.56 -7.66 12.89
C MET A 1 -15.29 -7.77 12.06
N SER A 2 -15.38 -8.16 10.79
CA SER A 2 -14.24 -8.08 9.87
C SER A 2 -13.91 -6.60 9.59
N PRO A 3 -12.63 -6.24 9.44
CA PRO A 3 -12.28 -4.88 9.05
C PRO A 3 -12.80 -4.57 7.63
N PRO A 4 -13.09 -3.31 7.31
CA PRO A 4 -13.47 -2.93 5.95
C PRO A 4 -12.34 -3.31 4.97
N PRO A 5 -12.64 -3.69 3.70
CA PRO A 5 -11.62 -4.13 2.73
C PRO A 5 -10.45 -3.14 2.57
N ALA A 6 -10.74 -1.84 2.60
CA ALA A 6 -9.76 -0.77 2.51
C ALA A 6 -9.12 -0.36 3.85
N GLY A 7 -9.56 -0.92 4.97
CA GLY A 7 -9.12 -0.54 6.32
C GLY A 7 -9.69 0.79 6.82
N PHE A 8 -9.52 1.07 8.10
CA PHE A 8 -9.82 2.39 8.67
C PHE A 8 -8.73 3.38 8.30
N ARG A 9 -9.12 4.62 7.97
CA ARG A 9 -8.23 5.64 7.40
C ARG A 9 -8.25 6.92 8.21
N VAL A 10 -7.10 7.59 8.27
CA VAL A 10 -6.97 8.94 8.85
C VAL A 10 -6.85 9.95 7.71
N PRO A 11 -7.82 10.87 7.55
CA PRO A 11 -7.79 11.84 6.46
C PRO A 11 -6.77 12.94 6.72
N LEU A 12 -5.96 13.25 5.71
CA LEU A 12 -4.89 14.24 5.75
C LEU A 12 -4.91 15.15 4.50
N ASN A 13 -4.28 16.30 4.63
CA ASN A 13 -3.95 17.22 3.54
C ASN A 13 -2.67 18.00 3.89
N LEU A 14 -2.22 18.90 3.02
CA LEU A 14 -0.98 19.66 3.21
C LEU A 14 -1.00 20.62 4.43
N ASN A 15 -2.17 20.99 4.93
CA ASN A 15 -2.33 21.96 6.02
C ASN A 15 -2.57 21.28 7.38
N SER A 16 -2.79 19.96 7.41
CA SER A 16 -2.97 19.19 8.65
C SER A 16 -1.62 18.71 9.19
N SER A 17 -1.42 18.85 10.50
CA SER A 17 -0.32 18.18 11.19
C SER A 17 -0.43 16.66 10.99
N PHE A 18 0.72 15.98 10.90
CA PHE A 18 0.74 14.53 10.88
C PHE A 18 0.15 13.98 12.20
N PRO A 19 -0.69 12.93 12.16
CA PRO A 19 -1.39 12.44 13.35
C PRO A 19 -0.39 11.86 14.37
N PRO A 20 -0.75 11.86 15.66
CA PRO A 20 0.09 11.30 16.70
C PRO A 20 0.21 9.77 16.57
N HIS A 21 1.18 9.17 17.27
CA HIS A 21 1.52 7.75 17.14
C HIS A 21 0.34 6.81 17.40
N GLU A 22 -0.56 7.15 18.31
CA GLU A 22 -1.74 6.34 18.64
C GLU A 22 -2.71 6.18 17.46
N GLN A 23 -2.65 7.10 16.49
CA GLN A 23 -3.45 7.06 15.27
C GLN A 23 -2.64 6.58 14.06
N ALA A 24 -1.38 7.02 13.93
CA ALA A 24 -0.52 6.66 12.80
C ALA A 24 0.02 5.22 12.88
N LEU A 25 0.20 4.73 14.12
CA LEU A 25 0.94 3.52 14.48
C LEU A 25 2.40 3.58 14.01
N ASP A 26 3.11 2.46 14.16
CA ASP A 26 4.49 2.34 13.67
C ASP A 26 4.53 2.35 12.14
N PRO A 27 5.54 3.00 11.55
CA PRO A 27 5.70 3.00 10.10
C PRO A 27 6.07 1.60 9.59
N PRO A 28 5.40 1.09 8.53
CA PRO A 28 5.73 -0.19 7.92
C PRO A 28 7.10 -0.19 7.21
N CYS A 29 7.61 0.99 6.84
CA CYS A 29 8.80 1.15 6.02
C CYS A 29 9.65 2.33 6.52
N LYS A 30 10.92 2.35 6.11
CA LYS A 30 11.83 3.49 6.27
C LYS A 30 12.52 3.79 4.94
N ASP A 31 12.80 5.06 4.67
CA ASP A 31 13.58 5.46 3.50
C ASP A 31 15.10 5.23 3.72
N GLY A 32 15.92 5.63 2.73
CA GLY A 32 17.38 5.47 2.80
C GLY A 32 18.07 6.27 3.90
N GLU A 33 17.39 7.28 4.44
CA GLU A 33 17.88 8.11 5.55
C GLU A 33 17.33 7.65 6.91
N GLY A 34 16.45 6.64 6.92
CA GLY A 34 15.82 6.11 8.12
C GLY A 34 14.53 6.86 8.54
N ASN A 35 14.03 7.80 7.73
CA ASN A 35 12.76 8.47 7.99
C ASN A 35 11.59 7.50 7.84
N ALA A 36 10.53 7.76 8.60
CA ALA A 36 9.31 6.96 8.59
C ALA A 36 8.54 7.08 7.25
N VAL A 37 8.16 5.94 6.69
CA VAL A 37 7.36 5.86 5.45
C VAL A 37 6.11 5.03 5.71
N TYR A 38 4.95 5.61 5.42
CA TYR A 38 3.63 5.01 5.68
C TYR A 38 2.85 4.69 4.40
N PHE A 39 1.88 3.79 4.51
CA PHE A 39 0.89 3.54 3.47
C PHE A 39 -0.14 4.67 3.41
N GLY A 40 -0.51 5.07 2.19
CA GLY A 40 -1.56 6.04 2.00
C GLY A 40 -2.36 5.82 0.72
N SER A 41 -3.43 6.58 0.58
CA SER A 41 -4.24 6.65 -0.63
C SER A 41 -4.45 8.12 -1.01
N ALA A 42 -3.94 8.52 -2.17
CA ALA A 42 -4.11 9.86 -2.71
C ALA A 42 -5.44 9.97 -3.48
N LEU A 43 -6.25 10.98 -3.15
CA LEU A 43 -7.54 11.21 -3.82
C LEU A 43 -7.35 12.15 -5.02
N PHE A 44 -7.66 11.63 -6.20
CA PHE A 44 -7.78 12.39 -7.45
C PHE A 44 -9.26 12.60 -7.79
N LEU A 45 -9.56 13.43 -8.79
CA LEU A 45 -10.93 13.73 -9.20
C LEU A 45 -11.75 12.48 -9.53
N THR A 46 -11.13 11.50 -10.21
CA THR A 46 -11.80 10.28 -10.68
C THR A 46 -11.14 9.00 -10.22
N ALA A 47 -10.11 9.07 -9.36
CA ALA A 47 -9.30 7.93 -8.96
C ALA A 47 -8.83 8.04 -7.51
N VAL A 48 -8.48 6.92 -6.91
CA VAL A 48 -7.80 6.85 -5.62
C VAL A 48 -6.56 5.98 -5.82
N ILE A 49 -5.37 6.53 -5.61
CA ILE A 49 -4.11 5.84 -5.94
C ILE A 49 -3.34 5.54 -4.66
N PRO A 50 -2.92 4.29 -4.42
CA PRO A 50 -1.97 3.97 -3.34
C PRO A 50 -0.72 4.83 -3.44
N CYS A 51 -0.26 5.34 -2.31
CA CYS A 51 0.84 6.28 -2.21
C CYS A 51 1.73 5.95 -1.01
N LYS A 52 2.96 6.47 -1.02
CA LYS A 52 3.80 6.54 0.17
C LYS A 52 3.62 7.90 0.84
N ILE A 53 3.60 7.90 2.17
CA ILE A 53 3.55 9.12 2.99
C ILE A 53 4.85 9.25 3.78
N THR A 54 5.61 10.31 3.55
CA THR A 54 6.83 10.65 4.30
C THR A 54 6.58 11.95 5.09
N PRO A 55 6.23 11.89 6.39
CA PRO A 55 5.74 13.06 7.13
C PRO A 55 6.73 14.22 7.23
N ASN A 56 8.04 13.94 7.17
CA ASN A 56 9.09 14.94 7.28
C ASN A 56 9.32 15.73 5.97
N GLU A 57 8.67 15.37 4.88
CA GLU A 57 8.75 16.09 3.61
C GLU A 57 7.72 17.23 3.54
N ASN A 58 8.08 18.35 2.90
CA ASN A 58 7.16 19.46 2.61
C ASN A 58 5.94 19.01 1.76
N ARG A 59 6.07 17.90 1.03
CA ARG A 59 4.96 17.26 0.31
C ARG A 59 4.95 15.78 0.63
N PRO A 60 4.27 15.39 1.73
CA PRO A 60 4.45 14.07 2.31
C PRO A 60 3.87 12.96 1.43
N CYS A 61 2.83 13.23 0.65
CA CYS A 61 2.15 12.24 -0.18
C CYS A 61 2.78 12.13 -1.58
N SER A 62 3.37 10.98 -1.90
CA SER A 62 4.02 10.71 -3.20
C SER A 62 3.37 9.53 -3.91
N VAL A 63 3.04 9.73 -5.20
CA VAL A 63 2.26 8.77 -6.01
C VAL A 63 3.05 8.36 -7.27
N PRO A 64 3.12 7.06 -7.62
CA PRO A 64 3.52 6.62 -8.95
C PRO A 64 2.45 6.98 -9.99
N TYR A 65 2.72 7.99 -10.82
CA TYR A 65 1.76 8.45 -11.83
C TYR A 65 2.43 8.95 -13.12
N GLY A 66 2.20 8.23 -14.21
CA GLY A 66 2.63 8.63 -15.56
C GLY A 66 4.15 8.60 -15.74
N GLY A 67 4.83 7.58 -15.20
CA GLY A 67 6.28 7.40 -15.37
C GLY A 67 7.15 8.23 -14.42
N LYS A 68 6.55 8.90 -13.43
CA LYS A 68 7.26 9.76 -12.47
C LYS A 68 6.65 9.72 -11.08
N GLU A 69 7.40 10.23 -10.12
CA GLU A 69 6.84 10.57 -8.82
C GLU A 69 6.03 11.87 -8.89
N LEU A 70 4.75 11.76 -8.56
CA LEU A 70 3.88 12.91 -8.37
C LEU A 70 3.74 13.20 -6.88
N LYS A 71 4.27 14.36 -6.45
CA LYS A 71 4.01 14.91 -5.12
C LYS A 71 2.59 15.48 -5.06
N HIS A 72 1.66 14.70 -4.50
CA HIS A 72 0.24 15.03 -4.43
C HIS A 72 0.00 16.23 -3.51
N ARG A 73 -0.95 17.08 -3.89
CA ARG A 73 -1.27 18.32 -3.15
C ARG A 73 -2.68 18.34 -2.56
N GLY A 74 -3.51 17.38 -2.95
CA GLY A 74 -4.90 17.29 -2.50
C GLY A 74 -5.03 16.53 -1.18
N ARG A 75 -6.26 16.07 -0.91
CA ARG A 75 -6.52 15.15 0.20
C ARG A 75 -5.85 13.80 -0.08
N PHE A 76 -5.32 13.21 0.97
CA PHE A 76 -4.84 11.84 1.01
C PHE A 76 -5.20 11.21 2.35
N ASP A 77 -5.30 9.90 2.38
CA ASP A 77 -5.74 9.15 3.56
C ASP A 77 -4.61 8.21 4.01
N LEU A 78 -4.13 8.39 5.24
CA LEU A 78 -3.18 7.48 5.89
C LEU A 78 -3.88 6.15 6.20
N LEU A 79 -3.19 5.05 5.92
CA LEU A 79 -3.57 3.70 6.38
C LEU A 79 -2.61 3.27 7.49
N PRO A 80 -3.06 3.25 8.75
CA PRO A 80 -2.27 2.69 9.84
C PRO A 80 -2.00 1.20 9.60
N PHE A 81 -0.73 0.80 9.71
CA PHE A 81 -0.33 -0.60 9.57
C PHE A 81 -0.57 -1.34 10.89
N THR A 82 -1.67 -2.10 10.96
CA THR A 82 -2.11 -2.76 12.21
C THR A 82 -1.57 -4.19 12.32
N GLN A 83 -1.64 -4.75 13.54
CA GLN A 83 -1.31 -6.16 13.81
C GLN A 83 -2.15 -7.17 13.01
N ASN A 84 -3.32 -6.77 12.47
CA ASN A 84 -4.21 -7.59 11.65
C ASN A 84 -3.84 -7.57 10.17
N MET A 85 -2.76 -6.88 9.80
CA MET A 85 -2.23 -6.85 8.44
C MET A 85 -0.86 -7.50 8.39
N GLU A 86 -0.49 -7.97 7.22
CA GLU A 86 0.85 -8.48 6.91
C GLU A 86 1.21 -8.19 5.46
N LEU A 87 2.51 -8.10 5.20
CA LEU A 87 3.07 -8.04 3.86
C LEU A 87 3.32 -9.47 3.38
N VAL A 88 2.69 -9.85 2.27
CA VAL A 88 2.77 -11.21 1.72
C VAL A 88 3.51 -11.19 0.39
N PRO A 89 4.60 -11.96 0.24
CA PRO A 89 5.35 -12.04 -1.00
C PRO A 89 4.51 -12.57 -2.16
N THR A 90 4.70 -11.96 -3.32
CA THR A 90 4.08 -12.37 -4.57
C THR A 90 4.90 -11.89 -5.77
N THR A 91 4.41 -12.22 -6.96
CA THR A 91 5.03 -11.84 -8.23
C THR A 91 3.98 -11.80 -9.36
N ASN A 92 4.35 -11.33 -10.54
CA ASN A 92 3.55 -11.46 -11.76
C ASN A 92 2.13 -10.88 -11.66
N GLY A 93 1.97 -9.76 -10.94
CA GLY A 93 0.71 -9.02 -10.83
C GLY A 93 -0.35 -9.74 -10.00
N ARG A 94 0.04 -10.83 -9.32
CA ARG A 94 -0.89 -11.68 -8.59
C ARG A 94 -1.14 -11.15 -7.19
N ILE A 95 -2.39 -11.20 -6.78
CA ILE A 95 -2.73 -11.22 -5.36
C ILE A 95 -2.39 -12.63 -4.85
N PRO A 96 -1.65 -12.77 -3.72
CA PRO A 96 -1.27 -14.08 -3.22
C PRO A 96 -2.50 -14.99 -3.01
N PRO A 97 -2.48 -16.26 -3.48
CA PRO A 97 -3.62 -17.16 -3.38
C PRO A 97 -4.13 -17.34 -1.95
N GLY A 98 -5.45 -17.32 -1.76
CA GLY A 98 -6.09 -17.47 -0.45
C GLY A 98 -5.95 -16.25 0.48
N ARG A 99 -5.27 -15.19 0.05
CA ARG A 99 -5.13 -13.97 0.86
C ARG A 99 -6.15 -12.91 0.45
N MET A 100 -6.52 -12.07 1.41
CA MET A 100 -7.37 -10.90 1.18
C MET A 100 -6.50 -9.64 1.16
N ALA A 101 -6.22 -9.10 -0.02
CA ALA A 101 -5.44 -7.87 -0.17
C ALA A 101 -6.20 -6.64 0.34
N VAL A 102 -5.48 -5.70 0.96
CA VAL A 102 -6.05 -4.44 1.45
C VAL A 102 -6.23 -3.50 0.26
N GLU A 103 -7.47 -3.08 0.02
CA GLU A 103 -7.79 -2.16 -1.06
C GLU A 103 -7.14 -0.79 -0.78
N GLY A 104 -6.31 -0.33 -1.72
CA GLY A 104 -5.63 0.95 -1.67
C GLY A 104 -6.30 2.03 -2.52
N GLY A 105 -7.21 1.65 -3.42
CA GLY A 105 -7.99 2.59 -4.21
C GLY A 105 -8.49 1.98 -5.51
N TYR A 106 -8.65 2.82 -6.53
CA TYR A 106 -9.17 2.44 -7.84
C TYR A 106 -8.75 3.40 -8.96
N GLU A 107 -8.78 2.90 -10.19
CA GLU A 107 -8.63 3.63 -11.45
C GLU A 107 -9.76 3.26 -12.43
N GLY A 108 -9.89 4.03 -13.52
CA GLY A 108 -10.89 3.82 -14.57
C GLY A 108 -12.24 4.50 -14.31
N SER A 109 -13.11 4.49 -15.33
CA SER A 109 -14.48 4.99 -15.18
C SER A 109 -15.24 4.13 -14.16
N GLU A 110 -16.03 4.77 -13.30
CA GLU A 110 -16.89 4.08 -12.33
C GLU A 110 -16.14 3.08 -11.41
N ARG A 111 -14.86 3.34 -11.10
CA ARG A 111 -14.02 2.50 -10.21
C ARG A 111 -13.75 1.09 -10.76
N GLN A 112 -13.70 0.94 -12.08
CA GLN A 112 -13.55 -0.33 -12.78
C GLN A 112 -12.36 -1.18 -12.29
N TYR A 113 -11.24 -0.55 -11.93
CA TYR A 113 -10.01 -1.25 -11.61
C TYR A 113 -9.56 -1.01 -10.18
N THR A 114 -9.70 -2.01 -9.31
CA THR A 114 -9.19 -1.95 -7.94
C THR A 114 -7.66 -1.94 -7.90
N LEU A 115 -7.12 -1.07 -7.05
CA LEU A 115 -5.71 -1.01 -6.71
C LEU A 115 -5.48 -1.47 -5.27
N TYR A 116 -4.33 -2.09 -5.03
CA TYR A 116 -3.89 -2.58 -3.73
C TYR A 116 -2.55 -1.95 -3.35
N HIS A 117 -2.24 -1.94 -2.06
CA HIS A 117 -0.94 -1.49 -1.56
C HIS A 117 0.11 -2.57 -1.81
N GLY A 118 1.15 -2.21 -2.56
CA GLY A 118 2.34 -3.04 -2.74
C GLY A 118 3.54 -2.46 -2.02
N VAL A 119 4.55 -3.29 -1.77
CA VAL A 119 5.86 -2.89 -1.26
C VAL A 119 6.94 -3.54 -2.11
N ALA A 120 7.81 -2.72 -2.68
CA ALA A 120 8.98 -3.18 -3.41
C ALA A 120 10.24 -3.05 -2.56
N LYS A 121 11.19 -3.97 -2.76
CA LYS A 121 12.56 -3.83 -2.27
C LYS A 121 13.34 -2.99 -3.28
N HIS A 122 14.02 -1.95 -2.81
CA HIS A 122 14.85 -1.07 -3.63
C HIS A 122 16.26 -1.02 -3.06
N GLU A 123 17.28 -1.28 -3.90
CA GLU A 123 18.68 -1.15 -3.51
C GLU A 123 19.11 0.32 -3.59
N HIS A 124 19.62 0.86 -2.48
CA HIS A 124 20.10 2.23 -2.38
C HIS A 124 21.33 2.28 -1.46
N GLY A 125 22.45 2.81 -1.97
CA GLY A 125 23.67 3.00 -1.18
C GLY A 125 24.23 1.71 -0.56
N GLY A 126 24.03 0.55 -1.19
CA GLY A 126 24.45 -0.75 -0.65
C GLY A 126 23.51 -1.33 0.42
N THR A 127 22.36 -0.69 0.65
CA THR A 127 21.31 -1.17 1.56
C THR A 127 20.02 -1.45 0.78
N VAL A 128 19.10 -2.21 1.38
CA VAL A 128 17.78 -2.44 0.81
C VAL A 128 16.73 -1.70 1.63
N VAL A 129 15.96 -0.84 0.97
CA VAL A 129 14.81 -0.15 1.55
C VAL A 129 13.51 -0.72 1.03
N LEU A 130 12.45 -0.60 1.83
CA LEU A 130 11.10 -1.01 1.46
C LEU A 130 10.32 0.22 1.01
N VAL A 131 9.76 0.16 -0.19
CA VAL A 131 9.09 1.32 -0.81
C VAL A 131 7.64 0.98 -1.13
N PRO A 132 6.66 1.64 -0.49
CA PRO A 132 5.27 1.49 -0.84
C PRO A 132 4.95 1.95 -2.26
N GLY A 133 4.02 1.25 -2.90
CA GLY A 133 3.57 1.51 -4.26
C GLY A 133 2.16 0.95 -4.51
N LYS A 134 1.81 0.83 -5.78
CA LYS A 134 0.50 0.34 -6.23
C LYS A 134 0.62 -0.99 -6.98
N VAL A 135 -0.36 -1.85 -6.77
CA VAL A 135 -0.53 -3.13 -7.45
C VAL A 135 -1.95 -3.21 -7.99
N GLY A 136 -2.13 -3.78 -9.17
CA GLY A 136 -3.44 -3.99 -9.78
C GLY A 136 -3.35 -4.99 -10.92
N LYS A 137 -4.39 -5.82 -11.09
CA LYS A 137 -4.41 -6.84 -12.15
C LYS A 137 -4.35 -6.23 -13.56
N HIS A 138 -4.83 -5.00 -13.71
CA HIS A 138 -4.85 -4.26 -14.97
C HIS A 138 -3.54 -3.53 -15.26
N LEU A 139 -2.61 -3.46 -14.29
CA LEU A 139 -1.30 -2.87 -14.53
C LEU A 139 -0.54 -3.82 -15.45
N GLY A 140 -0.41 -3.44 -16.73
CA GLY A 140 0.17 -4.28 -17.78
C GLY A 140 1.61 -4.73 -17.54
N THR A 141 2.27 -4.18 -16.53
CA THR A 141 3.60 -4.60 -16.08
C THR A 141 3.58 -5.90 -15.26
N GLY A 142 2.43 -6.27 -14.67
CA GLY A 142 2.33 -7.47 -13.85
C GLY A 142 3.17 -7.39 -12.57
N GLY A 143 3.17 -6.26 -11.87
CA GLY A 143 3.94 -6.13 -10.63
C GLY A 143 3.61 -4.91 -9.80
N CYS A 144 4.51 -4.55 -8.87
CA CYS A 144 4.38 -3.34 -8.06
C CYS A 144 5.01 -2.15 -8.78
N ILE A 145 4.24 -1.07 -8.93
CA ILE A 145 4.74 0.22 -9.41
C ILE A 145 4.95 1.11 -8.20
N TYR A 146 6.16 1.63 -8.02
CA TYR A 146 6.54 2.43 -6.86
C TYR A 146 7.43 3.60 -7.28
N THR A 147 7.68 4.56 -6.38
CA THR A 147 8.56 5.69 -6.67
C THR A 147 9.69 5.82 -5.67
N PHE A 148 10.88 6.11 -6.18
CA PHE A 148 12.08 6.39 -5.38
C PHE A 148 12.86 7.53 -6.05
N GLU A 149 13.34 8.51 -5.28
CA GLU A 149 14.10 9.67 -5.79
C GLU A 149 13.51 10.35 -7.05
N ASN A 150 12.19 10.59 -7.04
CA ASN A 150 11.42 11.18 -8.15
C ASN A 150 11.20 10.31 -9.39
N VAL A 151 11.72 9.08 -9.41
CA VAL A 151 11.60 8.13 -10.53
C VAL A 151 10.54 7.06 -10.22
N GLU A 152 9.76 6.69 -11.23
CA GLU A 152 8.85 5.54 -11.16
C GLU A 152 9.60 4.26 -11.54
N TYR A 153 9.44 3.24 -10.71
CA TYR A 153 10.06 1.93 -10.88
C TYR A 153 9.01 0.84 -10.92
N PHE A 154 9.44 -0.28 -11.47
CA PHE A 154 8.69 -1.53 -11.52
C PHE A 154 9.43 -2.61 -10.74
N ALA A 155 8.70 -3.37 -9.93
CA ALA A 155 9.20 -4.57 -9.27
C ALA A 155 8.34 -5.78 -9.64
N GLU A 156 8.96 -6.79 -10.24
CA GLU A 156 8.33 -8.09 -10.52
C GLU A 156 8.14 -8.90 -9.23
N ASN A 157 9.09 -8.84 -8.30
CA ASN A 157 9.02 -9.46 -6.98
C ASN A 157 8.72 -8.38 -5.95
N TYR A 158 7.60 -8.54 -5.23
CA TYR A 158 7.09 -7.52 -4.31
C TYR A 158 6.19 -8.18 -3.27
N ASP A 159 5.89 -7.44 -2.22
CA ASP A 159 4.90 -7.85 -1.24
C ASP A 159 3.59 -7.10 -1.48
N VAL A 160 2.46 -7.74 -1.22
CA VAL A 160 1.14 -7.10 -1.16
C VAL A 160 0.69 -7.02 0.29
N LEU A 161 0.16 -5.87 0.69
CA LEU A 161 -0.48 -5.73 2.00
C LEU A 161 -1.77 -6.55 2.02
N CYS A 162 -1.84 -7.53 2.91
CA CYS A 162 -3.00 -8.38 3.10
C CYS A 162 -3.52 -8.31 4.53
N TRP A 163 -4.81 -8.57 4.69
CA TRP A 163 -5.36 -8.92 5.98
C TRP A 163 -4.85 -10.30 6.42
N LYS A 164 -4.53 -10.45 7.70
CA LYS A 164 -4.31 -11.75 8.33
C LYS A 164 -5.64 -12.49 8.39
N GLU A 165 -5.62 -13.81 8.17
CA GLU A 165 -6.79 -14.63 8.50
C GLU A 165 -7.04 -14.51 10.00
N SER A 166 -8.28 -14.17 10.38
CA SER A 166 -8.67 -14.23 11.78
C SER A 166 -8.66 -15.71 12.21
N SER A 167 -8.06 -16.01 13.36
CA SER A 167 -8.03 -17.36 13.95
C SER A 167 -9.44 -17.96 14.11
N LEU A 168 -10.48 -17.13 14.12
CA LEU A 168 -11.89 -17.56 14.17
C LEU A 168 -12.37 -18.26 12.88
N PHE A 169 -11.72 -18.08 11.74
CA PHE A 169 -12.10 -18.76 10.48
C PHE A 169 -11.37 -20.10 10.26
N VAL A 170 -10.28 -20.35 11.00
CA VAL A 170 -9.56 -21.63 10.93
C VAL A 170 -10.37 -22.76 11.56
N GLU A 171 -11.15 -22.48 12.62
CA GLU A 171 -12.00 -23.47 13.30
C GLU A 171 -13.24 -23.89 12.52
N LEU A 172 -13.64 -23.16 11.46
CA LEU A 172 -14.83 -23.47 10.66
C LEU A 172 -14.51 -24.23 9.36
N ARG A 173 -13.26 -24.59 9.09
CA ARG A 173 -12.95 -25.50 7.97
C ARG A 173 -13.39 -26.91 8.39
N PRO A 174 -14.31 -27.58 7.67
CA PRO A 174 -14.61 -28.97 7.94
C PRO A 174 -13.33 -29.78 7.78
N ALA A 175 -13.00 -30.62 8.75
CA ALA A 175 -11.93 -31.59 8.61
C ALA A 175 -12.20 -32.40 7.34
N THR A 176 -11.28 -32.35 6.38
CA THR A 176 -11.34 -33.17 5.18
C THR A 176 -11.33 -34.63 5.62
N PHE A 177 -12.45 -35.33 5.45
CA PHE A 177 -12.47 -36.78 5.61
C PHE A 177 -11.58 -37.38 4.52
N GLN A 178 -10.48 -38.00 4.92
CA GLN A 178 -9.78 -38.97 4.08
C GLN A 178 -10.64 -40.24 4.06
N LEU A 179 -11.08 -40.64 2.86
CA LEU A 179 -11.49 -42.00 2.55
C LEU A 179 -10.31 -42.74 1.93
#